data_AF-A0A5T8C361-F1
#
_entry.id   AF-A0A5T8C361-F1
#
_cell.length_a   1.000
_cell.length_b   1.000
_cell.length_c   1.000
_cell.angle_alpha   90.00
_cell.angle_beta   90.00
_cell.angle_gamma   90.00
#
_symmetry.space_group_name_H-M   'P 1'
#
loop_
_entity.id
_entity.type
_entity.pdbx_description
1 polymer ?
#
loop_
_entity_poly.entity_id
_entity_poly.type
_entity_poly.pdbx_seq_one_letter_code
_entity_poly.pdbx_strand_id
1 'polypeptide(L)'
;MLVSLNAVGAITCGPFEIVPQQYDVRVNGDPVTIAGRRFTATPKDYDNVVISLRRASITDKPFMFVLTAFNGRVSLEYITNEKPPRVLNRADCNSSLRGFDW
;
A
#
# COMPACT_ATOMS: atom_id res chain seq x y z
N MET A 1 27.19 16.57 1.50
CA MET A 1 25.78 16.69 1.92
C MET A 1 25.09 15.37 1.62
N LEU A 2 24.88 14.54 2.63
CA LEU A 2 24.03 13.35 2.49
C LEU A 2 22.60 13.86 2.37
N VAL A 3 22.01 13.69 1.19
CA VAL A 3 20.59 13.97 0.96
C VAL A 3 19.83 13.04 1.88
N SER A 4 19.20 13.61 2.91
CA SER A 4 18.21 12.92 3.72
C SER A 4 17.14 12.41 2.76
N LEU A 5 17.14 11.11 2.46
CA LEU A 5 15.93 10.48 1.96
C LEU A 5 14.88 10.81 3.01
N ASN A 6 13.86 11.57 2.62
CA ASN A 6 12.67 11.77 3.44
C ASN A 6 12.13 10.36 3.71
N ALA A 7 12.48 9.80 4.86
CA ALA A 7 11.91 8.55 5.32
C ALA A 7 10.44 8.87 5.53
N VAL A 8 9.61 8.58 4.53
CA VAL A 8 8.18 8.61 4.73
C VAL A 8 7.92 7.60 5.83
N GLY A 9 7.33 8.06 6.94
CA GLY A 9 7.05 7.22 8.10
C GLY A 9 6.29 5.96 7.67
N ALA A 10 6.60 4.85 8.34
CA ALA A 10 5.89 3.60 8.12
C ALA A 10 4.38 3.79 8.38
N ILE A 11 3.55 3.20 7.52
CA ILE A 11 2.11 3.16 7.66
C ILE A 11 1.77 1.85 8.36
N THR A 12 1.19 1.91 9.56
CA THR A 12 0.78 0.71 10.30
C THR A 12 -0.71 0.47 10.10
N CYS A 13 -1.06 -0.73 9.65
CA CYS A 13 -2.43 -1.19 9.41
C CYS A 13 -2.65 -2.52 10.14
N GLY A 14 -3.13 -2.48 11.39
CA GLY A 14 -3.24 -3.68 12.22
C GLY A 14 -1.89 -4.43 12.35
N PRO A 15 -1.78 -5.70 11.92
CA PRO A 15 -0.54 -6.47 11.98
C PRO A 15 0.43 -6.18 10.82
N PHE A 16 0.09 -5.26 9.93
CA PHE A 16 0.90 -4.92 8.76
C PHE A 16 1.60 -3.58 8.93
N GLU A 17 2.89 -3.54 8.65
CA GLU A 17 3.69 -2.34 8.53
C GLU A 17 4.05 -2.14 7.06
N ILE A 18 3.84 -0.95 6.52
CA ILE A 18 4.09 -0.61 5.12
C ILE A 18 5.08 0.54 5.08
N VAL A 19 6.20 0.33 4.40
CA VAL A 19 7.22 1.37 4.22
C VAL A 19 7.19 1.79 2.77
N PRO A 20 6.53 2.92 2.44
CA PRO A 20 6.50 3.42 1.08
C PRO A 20 7.85 4.10 0.75
N GLN A 21 8.52 3.59 -0.28
CA GLN A 21 9.73 4.19 -0.85
C GLN A 21 9.66 4.12 -2.37
N GLN A 22 10.23 5.12 -3.04
CA GLN A 22 10.13 5.30 -4.50
C GLN A 22 10.50 4.05 -5.31
N TYR A 23 11.48 3.30 -4.84
CA TYR A 23 12.02 2.14 -5.56
C TYR A 23 11.98 0.85 -4.73
N ASP A 24 11.44 0.90 -3.51
CA ASP A 24 11.55 -0.20 -2.53
C ASP A 24 10.40 -0.18 -1.53
N VAL A 25 9.16 -0.30 -2.04
CA VAL A 25 7.99 -0.43 -1.17
C VAL A 25 8.05 -1.77 -0.45
N ARG A 26 7.89 -1.75 0.87
CA ARG A 26 7.88 -2.97 1.70
C ARG A 26 6.58 -3.12 2.47
N VAL A 27 6.16 -4.37 2.69
CA VAL A 27 5.09 -4.75 3.63
C VAL A 27 5.66 -5.80 4.59
N ASN A 28 5.70 -5.52 5.89
CA ASN A 28 6.35 -6.36 6.91
C ASN A 28 7.79 -6.75 6.55
N GLY A 29 8.53 -5.84 5.91
CA GLY A 29 9.89 -6.08 5.42
C GLY A 29 9.99 -6.77 4.06
N ASP A 30 8.92 -7.39 3.56
CA ASP A 30 8.90 -8.05 2.26
C ASP A 30 8.75 -7.03 1.12
N PRO A 31 9.55 -7.14 0.04
CA PRO A 31 9.45 -6.23 -1.10
C PRO A 31 8.15 -6.46 -1.89
N VAL A 32 7.48 -5.36 -2.20
CA VAL A 32 6.27 -5.32 -3.04
C VAL A 32 6.44 -4.29 -4.15
N THR A 33 5.70 -4.50 -5.24
CA THR A 33 5.59 -3.58 -6.38
C THR A 33 4.20 -2.97 -6.43
N ILE A 34 4.12 -1.73 -6.92
CA ILE A 34 2.84 -1.07 -7.18
C ILE A 34 2.28 -1.65 -8.48
N ALA A 35 1.21 -2.44 -8.37
CA ALA A 35 0.51 -3.03 -9.50
C ALA A 35 -0.46 -2.03 -10.15
N GLY A 36 -0.95 -1.04 -9.38
CA GLY A 36 -1.86 -0.03 -9.90
C GLY A 36 -2.13 1.07 -8.89
N ARG A 37 -2.51 2.25 -9.40
CA ARG A 37 -2.91 3.42 -8.62
C ARG A 37 -4.11 4.07 -9.30
N ARG A 38 -5.18 4.31 -8.56
CA ARG A 38 -6.41 4.94 -9.06
C ARG A 38 -6.92 5.98 -8.07
N PHE A 39 -6.90 7.24 -8.48
CA PHE A 39 -7.53 8.32 -7.73
C PHE A 39 -9.04 8.32 -7.98
N THR A 40 -9.84 8.50 -6.93
CA THR A 40 -11.30 8.40 -7.00
C THR A 40 -12.01 9.76 -7.05
N ALA A 41 -11.32 10.83 -6.67
CA ALA A 41 -11.82 12.21 -6.72
C ALA A 41 -11.05 13.05 -7.74
N THR A 42 -9.85 13.50 -7.40
CA THR A 42 -8.97 14.31 -8.27
C THR A 42 -7.59 13.65 -8.41
N PRO A 43 -6.86 13.88 -9.52
CA PRO A 43 -5.52 13.36 -9.69
C PRO A 43 -4.60 13.77 -8.53
N LYS A 44 -3.81 12.82 -8.03
CA LYS A 44 -2.88 13.01 -6.89
C LYS A 44 -3.54 13.28 -5.53
N ASP A 45 -4.84 13.10 -5.39
CA ASP A 45 -5.51 13.15 -4.08
C ASP A 45 -5.28 11.84 -3.30
N TYR A 46 -4.23 11.81 -2.47
CA TYR A 46 -3.92 10.64 -1.63
C TYR A 46 -4.86 10.45 -0.44
N ASP A 47 -5.79 11.37 -0.23
CA ASP A 47 -6.88 11.19 0.74
C ASP A 47 -8.08 10.45 0.08
N ASN A 48 -8.06 10.30 -1.26
CA ASN A 48 -9.05 9.59 -2.08
C ASN A 48 -8.38 8.76 -3.21
N VAL A 49 -7.70 7.67 -2.84
CA VAL A 49 -6.94 6.82 -3.76
C VAL A 49 -7.02 5.34 -3.41
N VAL A 50 -6.98 4.49 -4.43
CA VAL A 50 -6.78 3.04 -4.31
C VAL A 50 -5.42 2.67 -4.88
N ILE A 51 -4.58 2.01 -4.09
CA ILE A 51 -3.25 1.54 -4.49
C ILE A 51 -3.21 0.01 -4.33
N SER A 52 -2.97 -0.70 -5.43
CA SER A 52 -2.77 -2.14 -5.43
C SER A 52 -1.27 -2.46 -5.36
N LEU A 53 -0.88 -3.26 -4.37
CA LEU A 53 0.48 -3.77 -4.21
C LEU A 53 0.51 -5.28 -4.43
N ARG A 54 1.54 -5.75 -5.11
CA ARG A 54 1.80 -7.18 -5.35
C ARG A 54 3.20 -7.51 -4.86
N ARG A 55 3.44 -8.72 -4.37
CA ARG A 55 4.82 -9.13 -4.04
C ARG A 55 5.75 -9.02 -5.25
N ALA A 56 6.96 -8.53 -4.99
CA ALA A 56 8.00 -8.41 -6.00
C ALA A 56 8.50 -9.80 -6.44
N SER A 57 8.61 -10.75 -5.50
CA SER A 57 9.02 -12.12 -5.77
C SER A 57 7.83 -13.01 -6.17
N ILE A 58 8.06 -13.90 -7.15
CA ILE A 58 7.12 -14.99 -7.47
C ILE A 58 7.16 -15.98 -6.31
N THR A 59 6.07 -16.02 -5.53
CA THR A 59 5.86 -17.01 -4.47
C THR A 59 4.66 -17.89 -4.84
N ASP A 60 4.66 -19.14 -4.41
CA ASP A 60 3.55 -20.09 -4.62
C ASP A 60 2.23 -19.68 -3.92
N LYS A 61 2.24 -18.60 -3.13
CA LYS A 61 1.06 -18.02 -2.50
C LYS A 61 0.64 -16.75 -3.25
N PRO A 62 -0.37 -16.81 -4.14
CA PRO A 62 -0.79 -15.68 -4.94
C PRO A 62 -1.70 -14.76 -4.11
N PHE A 63 -1.11 -13.74 -3.49
CA PHE A 63 -1.84 -12.70 -2.77
C PHE A 63 -1.47 -11.28 -3.23
N MET A 64 -2.31 -10.33 -2.84
CA MET A 64 -2.17 -8.89 -3.08
C MET A 64 -2.56 -8.11 -1.83
N PHE A 65 -2.07 -6.88 -1.78
CA PHE A 65 -2.53 -5.88 -0.82
C PHE A 65 -3.23 -4.75 -1.55
N VAL A 66 -4.33 -4.26 -1.01
CA VAL A 66 -5.04 -3.09 -1.53
C VAL A 66 -5.12 -2.05 -0.42
N LEU A 67 -4.51 -0.91 -0.66
CA LEU A 67 -4.63 0.27 0.19
C LEU A 67 -5.71 1.17 -0.37
N THR A 68 -6.70 1.51 0.45
CA THR A 68 -7.78 2.42 0.08
C THR A 68 -7.79 3.60 1.05
N ALA A 69 -7.63 4.80 0.52
CA ALA A 69 -7.93 6.05 1.20
C ALA A 69 -9.29 6.57 0.74
N PHE A 70 -10.17 6.90 1.69
CA PHE A 70 -11.42 7.58 1.44
C PHE A 70 -11.65 8.64 2.51
N ASN A 71 -11.77 9.90 2.10
CA ASN A 71 -11.84 11.04 3.01
C ASN A 71 -10.71 11.01 4.08
N GLY A 72 -9.49 10.66 3.66
CA GLY A 72 -8.30 10.58 4.52
C GLY A 72 -8.26 9.38 5.46
N ARG A 73 -9.32 8.55 5.52
CA ARG A 73 -9.30 7.28 6.25
C ARG A 73 -8.67 6.21 5.38
N VAL A 74 -7.65 5.55 5.89
CA VAL A 74 -6.89 4.55 5.16
C VAL A 74 -7.18 3.16 5.71
N SER A 75 -7.44 2.22 4.80
CA SER A 75 -7.59 0.81 5.12
C SER A 75 -6.72 -0.04 4.20
N LEU A 76 -6.27 -1.17 4.71
CA LEU A 76 -5.54 -2.20 4.00
C LEU A 76 -6.40 -3.46 3.91
N GLU A 77 -6.50 -4.01 2.70
CA GLU A 77 -7.02 -5.35 2.47
C GLU A 77 -5.91 -6.28 2.00
N TYR A 78 -5.75 -7.40 2.68
CA TYR A 78 -4.94 -8.51 2.24
C TYR A 78 -5.85 -9.52 1.55
N ILE A 79 -5.63 -9.76 0.26
CA ILE A 79 -6.56 -10.50 -0.61
C ILE A 79 -5.86 -11.62 -1.39
N THR A 80 -6.63 -12.62 -1.81
CA THR A 80 -6.17 -13.63 -2.79
C THR A 80 -6.16 -13.05 -4.21
N ASN A 81 -5.38 -13.63 -5.13
CA ASN A 81 -5.34 -13.19 -6.53
C ASN A 81 -6.29 -13.97 -7.45
N GLU A 82 -7.15 -14.83 -6.90
CA GLU A 82 -8.15 -15.55 -7.68
C GLU A 82 -9.24 -14.59 -8.20
N LYS A 83 -10.10 -15.06 -9.10
CA LYS A 83 -11.23 -14.26 -9.61
C LYS A 83 -12.56 -14.94 -9.25
N PRO A 84 -13.42 -14.32 -8.40
CA PRO A 84 -13.20 -13.05 -7.69
C PRO A 84 -12.22 -13.19 -6.51
N PRO A 85 -11.48 -12.11 -6.15
CA PRO A 85 -10.57 -12.15 -5.02
C PRO A 85 -11.33 -12.30 -3.70
N ARG A 86 -10.75 -13.04 -2.75
CA ARG A 86 -11.26 -13.18 -1.38
C ARG A 86 -10.44 -12.31 -0.44
N VAL A 87 -11.12 -11.63 0.48
CA VAL A 87 -10.47 -10.86 1.55
C VAL A 87 -10.04 -11.80 2.66
N LEU A 88 -8.73 -11.87 2.92
CA LEU A 88 -8.14 -12.68 3.98
C LEU A 88 -7.96 -11.89 5.28
N ASN A 89 -7.70 -10.59 5.18
CA ASN A 89 -7.63 -9.67 6.32
C ASN A 89 -7.99 -8.25 5.86
N ARG A 90 -8.58 -7.46 6.75
CA ARG A 90 -8.80 -6.02 6.58
C ARG A 90 -8.42 -5.29 7.86
N ALA A 91 -7.65 -4.21 7.75
CA ALA A 91 -7.24 -3.40 8.87
C ALA A 91 -7.26 -1.90 8.54
N ASP A 92 -7.67 -1.09 9.51
CA ASP A 92 -7.52 0.37 9.42
C ASP A 92 -6.07 0.76 9.70
N CYS A 93 -5.60 1.80 8.99
CA CYS A 93 -4.25 2.31 9.12
C CYS A 93 -4.19 3.58 9.96
N ASN A 94 -3.07 3.78 10.65
CA ASN A 94 -2.83 4.94 11.53
C ASN A 94 -2.30 6.19 10.81
N SER A 95 -2.21 6.17 9.47
CA SER A 95 -1.57 7.23 8.69
C SER A 95 -2.17 7.37 7.28
N SER A 96 -1.82 8.45 6.59
CA SER A 96 -2.24 8.77 5.22
C SER A 96 -1.44 7.99 4.16
N LEU A 97 -1.92 7.99 2.91
CA LEU A 97 -1.20 7.41 1.77
C LEU A 97 -0.25 8.40 1.06
N ARG A 98 0.02 9.58 1.64
CA ARG A 98 0.93 10.59 1.05
C ARG A 98 2.36 10.10 0.86
N GLY A 99 2.75 9.00 1.52
CA GLY A 99 4.03 8.35 1.28
C GLY A 99 4.28 7.81 -0.12
N PHE A 100 3.23 7.71 -0.93
CA PHE A 100 3.30 7.27 -2.32
C PHE A 100 3.43 8.44 -3.32
N ASP A 101 3.55 9.69 -2.84
CA ASP A 101 3.69 10.91 -3.65
C ASP A 101 5.14 11.24 -4.01
N TRP A 102 5.73 10.40 -4.86
CA TRP A 102 7.07 10.54 -5.41
C TRP A 102 7.06 10.34 -6.93
#